data_AF-C0EZ62-F1
#
_entry.id   AF-C0EZ62-F1
#
_cell.length_a   1.000
_cell.length_b   1.000
_cell.length_c   1.000
_cell.angle_alpha   90.00
_cell.angle_beta   90.00
_cell.angle_gamma   90.00
#
_symmetry.space_group_name_H-M   'P 1'
#
loop_
_entity.id
_entity.type
_entity.pdbx_description
1 polymer ?
#
loop_
_entity_poly.entity_id
_entity_poly.type
_entity_poly.pdbx_seq_one_letter_code
_entity_poly.pdbx_strand_id
1 'polypeptide(L)'
;MSSITTAVAVDYRLQQWAQLVKDCQNRPQDMTVEQWCDTKGISKSNYYYRLRCIRKACLEHVQDNSVSCQQVVEIPEKITQQSRSESPSDISIEINGVVIHIKEDISESLLEKIIRVVSRAK
;
A
#
# COMPACT_ATOMS: atom_id res chain seq x y z
N MET A 1 -34.12 -5.42 20.92
CA MET A 1 -34.76 -4.26 20.28
C MET A 1 -34.13 -3.00 20.87
N SER A 2 -33.22 -2.36 20.15
CA SER A 2 -32.67 -1.05 20.54
C SER A 2 -33.72 0.02 20.28
N SER A 3 -34.02 0.87 21.27
CA SER A 3 -34.91 2.03 21.08
C SER A 3 -34.28 3.01 20.08
N ILE A 4 -35.09 3.71 19.28
CA ILE A 4 -34.62 4.67 18.25
C ILE A 4 -33.60 5.66 18.83
N THR A 5 -33.83 6.16 20.05
CA THR A 5 -32.91 7.07 20.75
C THR A 5 -31.54 6.45 21.04
N THR A 6 -31.50 5.14 21.34
CA THR A 6 -30.23 4.43 21.61
C THR A 6 -29.42 4.20 20.34
N ALA A 7 -30.07 3.96 19.19
CA ALA A 7 -29.39 3.83 17.91
C ALA A 7 -28.72 5.15 17.49
N VAL A 8 -29.47 6.26 17.54
CA VAL A 8 -28.94 7.60 17.20
C VAL A 8 -27.77 8.00 18.11
N ALA A 9 -27.83 7.67 19.40
CA ALA A 9 -26.74 7.95 20.33
C ALA A 9 -25.46 7.14 20.03
N VAL A 10 -25.60 5.90 19.57
CA VAL A 10 -24.48 5.05 19.15
C VAL A 10 -23.83 5.63 17.89
N ASP A 11 -24.63 5.99 16.90
CA ASP A 11 -24.14 6.56 15.63
C ASP A 11 -23.40 7.89 15.86
N TYR A 12 -23.98 8.78 16.68
CA TYR A 12 -23.34 10.05 17.03
C TYR A 12 -21.99 9.83 17.71
N ARG A 13 -21.91 8.88 18.65
CA ARG A 13 -20.65 8.54 19.32
C ARG A 13 -19.63 7.97 18.35
N LEU A 14 -20.06 7.14 17.41
CA LEU A 14 -19.21 6.57 16.38
C LEU A 14 -18.62 7.66 15.48
N GLN A 15 -19.42 8.67 15.10
CA GLN A 15 -18.95 9.84 14.34
C GLN A 15 -17.90 10.64 15.12
N GLN A 16 -18.13 10.89 16.42
CA GLN A 16 -17.13 11.55 17.27
C GLN A 16 -15.81 10.75 17.33
N TRP A 17 -15.90 9.42 17.41
CA TRP A 17 -14.73 8.56 17.41
C TRP A 17 -14.01 8.59 16.06
N ALA A 18 -14.74 8.63 14.95
CA ALA A 18 -14.17 8.74 13.62
C ALA A 18 -13.36 10.03 13.46
N GLN A 19 -13.87 11.17 13.96
CA GLN A 19 -13.14 12.43 13.96
C GLN A 19 -11.86 12.32 14.82
N LEU A 20 -11.96 11.76 16.02
CA LEU A 20 -10.80 11.55 16.89
C LEU A 20 -9.72 10.69 16.22
N VAL A 21 -10.10 9.59 15.57
CA VAL A 21 -9.18 8.72 14.84
C VAL A 21 -8.54 9.45 13.66
N LYS A 22 -9.31 10.25 12.92
CA LYS A 22 -8.79 11.08 11.82
C LYS A 22 -7.76 12.08 12.33
N ASP A 23 -8.01 12.72 13.46
CA ASP A 23 -7.06 13.66 14.06
C ASP A 23 -5.76 12.94 14.49
N CYS A 24 -5.86 11.72 15.02
CA CYS A 24 -4.68 10.90 15.36
C CYS A 24 -3.89 10.45 14.12
N GLN A 25 -4.57 10.21 12.99
CA GLN A 25 -3.92 9.85 11.73
C GLN A 25 -3.18 11.04 11.11
N ASN A 26 -3.67 12.26 11.36
CA ASN A 26 -3.06 13.52 10.93
C ASN A 26 -2.08 14.12 11.96
N ARG A 27 -1.66 13.34 12.96
CA ARG A 27 -0.65 13.78 13.92
C ARG A 27 0.72 13.99 13.23
N PRO A 28 1.63 14.80 13.81
CA PRO A 28 3.00 14.94 13.32
C PRO A 28 3.71 13.59 13.17
N GLN A 29 4.57 13.44 12.14
CA GLN A 29 5.23 12.16 11.84
C GLN A 29 6.19 11.70 12.96
N ASP A 30 6.78 12.64 13.69
CA ASP A 30 7.64 12.45 14.84
C ASP A 30 6.87 12.10 16.13
N MET A 31 5.53 12.13 16.08
CA MET A 31 4.67 11.85 17.23
C MET A 31 4.13 10.42 17.18
N THR A 32 4.27 9.68 18.27
CA THR A 32 3.65 8.35 18.42
C THR A 32 2.15 8.46 18.72
N VAL A 33 1.40 7.39 18.44
CA VAL A 33 -0.03 7.30 18.81
C VAL A 33 -0.22 7.45 20.31
N GLU A 34 0.71 6.92 21.11
CA GLU A 34 0.65 6.96 22.58
C GLU A 34 0.78 8.38 23.11
N GLN A 35 1.81 9.11 22.68
CA GLN A 35 1.97 10.54 23.01
C GLN A 35 0.75 11.36 22.56
N TRP A 36 0.18 11.05 21.39
CA TRP A 36 -1.02 11.74 20.92
C TRP A 36 -2.23 11.45 21.82
N CYS A 37 -2.41 10.20 22.24
CA CYS A 37 -3.45 9.81 23.18
C CYS A 37 -3.31 10.56 24.52
N ASP A 38 -2.08 10.72 25.01
CA ASP A 38 -1.80 11.48 26.24
C ASP A 38 -2.24 12.95 26.12
N THR A 39 -1.94 13.61 24.98
CA THR A 39 -2.39 14.99 24.73
C THR A 39 -3.92 15.14 24.64
N LYS A 40 -4.62 14.05 24.32
CA LYS A 40 -6.09 14.00 24.22
C LYS A 40 -6.75 13.46 25.49
N GLY A 41 -5.97 13.09 26.50
CA GLY A 41 -6.49 12.54 27.77
C GLY A 41 -7.18 11.19 27.62
N ILE A 42 -6.75 10.37 26.64
CA ILE A 42 -7.29 9.02 26.44
C ILE A 42 -6.18 7.98 26.57
N SER A 43 -6.52 6.76 26.99
CA SER A 43 -5.56 5.67 26.95
C SER A 43 -5.38 5.15 25.52
N LYS A 44 -4.18 4.64 25.23
CA LYS A 44 -3.87 3.93 23.97
C LYS A 44 -4.84 2.77 23.70
N SER A 45 -5.22 2.03 24.74
CA SER A 45 -6.21 0.95 24.65
C SER A 45 -7.59 1.45 24.22
N ASN A 46 -8.02 2.61 24.74
CA ASN A 46 -9.30 3.23 24.37
C ASN A 46 -9.28 3.68 22.90
N TYR A 47 -8.17 4.26 22.43
CA TYR A 47 -7.99 4.61 21.02
C TYR A 47 -8.16 3.38 20.10
N TYR A 48 -7.44 2.29 20.35
CA TYR A 48 -7.53 1.09 19.51
C TYR A 48 -8.89 0.39 19.61
N TYR A 49 -9.54 0.45 20.78
CA TYR A 49 -10.92 0.00 20.93
C TYR A 49 -11.88 0.78 20.01
N ARG A 50 -11.80 2.12 20.01
CA ARG A 50 -12.62 2.98 19.14
C ARG A 50 -12.35 2.70 17.66
N LEU A 51 -11.07 2.58 17.28
CA LEU A 51 -10.67 2.23 15.91
C LEU A 51 -11.27 0.88 15.47
N ARG A 52 -11.28 -0.12 16.36
CA ARG A 52 -11.91 -1.42 16.09
C ARG A 52 -13.42 -1.27 15.88
N CYS A 53 -14.10 -0.51 16.73
CA CYS A 53 -15.54 -0.27 16.60
C CYS A 53 -15.89 0.42 15.27
N ILE A 54 -15.12 1.43 14.87
CA ILE A 54 -15.31 2.13 13.59
C ILE A 54 -15.15 1.16 12.42
N ARG A 55 -14.07 0.38 12.38
CA ARG A 55 -13.85 -0.61 11.31
C ARG A 55 -14.98 -1.62 11.21
N LYS A 56 -15.47 -2.12 12.35
CA LYS A 56 -16.60 -3.04 12.39
C LYS A 56 -17.86 -2.41 11.80
N ALA A 57 -18.20 -1.21 12.23
CA ALA A 57 -19.37 -0.50 11.73
C ALA A 57 -19.27 -0.20 10.22
N CYS A 58 -18.09 0.18 9.71
CA CYS A 58 -17.89 0.36 8.27
C CYS A 58 -18.14 -0.94 7.49
N LEU A 59 -17.69 -2.10 7.99
CA LEU A 59 -17.91 -3.39 7.34
C LEU A 59 -19.37 -3.80 7.33
N GLU A 60 -20.09 -3.58 8.43
CA GLU A 60 -21.54 -3.87 8.52
C GLU A 60 -22.33 -3.00 7.51
N HIS A 61 -22.00 -1.71 7.37
CA HIS A 61 -22.64 -0.83 6.37
C HIS A 61 -22.30 -1.18 4.92
N VAL A 62 -21.13 -1.78 4.65
CA VAL A 62 -20.75 -2.26 3.32
C VAL A 62 -21.53 -3.53 2.95
N GLN A 63 -21.79 -4.42 3.91
CA GLN A 63 -22.65 -5.59 3.68
C GLN A 63 -24.09 -5.20 3.32
N ASP A 64 -24.60 -4.09 3.86
CA ASP A 64 -25.96 -3.60 3.58
C ASP A 64 -26.11 -2.85 2.24
N ASN A 65 -25.04 -2.26 1.67
CA ASN A 65 -25.09 -1.37 0.50
C ASN A 65 -24.49 -1.94 -0.81
N SER A 66 -24.54 -3.26 -1.00
CA SER A 66 -23.93 -4.06 -2.07
C SER A 66 -22.54 -4.60 -1.72
N VAL A 67 -22.39 -5.92 -1.82
CA VAL A 67 -21.56 -6.58 -2.84
C VAL A 67 -21.88 -8.08 -2.78
N SER A 68 -22.53 -8.58 -3.83
CA SER A 68 -22.38 -9.95 -4.32
C SER A 68 -20.91 -10.29 -4.25
N CYS A 69 -20.51 -11.13 -3.29
CA CYS A 69 -19.13 -11.58 -3.08
C CYS A 69 -18.40 -11.60 -4.41
N GLN A 70 -17.41 -10.73 -4.57
CA GLN A 70 -16.56 -10.71 -5.75
C GLN A 70 -16.11 -12.15 -5.97
N GLN A 71 -16.54 -12.69 -7.10
CA GLN A 71 -16.20 -14.03 -7.55
C GLN A 71 -14.69 -14.17 -7.41
N VAL A 72 -14.24 -15.14 -6.62
CA VAL A 72 -12.82 -15.47 -6.52
C VAL A 72 -12.41 -15.97 -7.90
N VAL A 73 -11.88 -15.06 -8.72
CA VAL A 73 -11.23 -15.43 -9.97
C VAL A 73 -9.83 -15.89 -9.58
N GLU A 74 -9.51 -17.15 -9.85
CA GLU A 74 -8.14 -17.66 -9.76
C GLU A 74 -7.25 -16.78 -10.64
N ILE A 75 -6.37 -16.03 -9.99
CA ILE A 75 -5.31 -15.29 -10.66
C ILE A 75 -4.29 -16.35 -11.08
N PRO A 76 -3.98 -16.53 -12.38
CA PRO A 76 -2.87 -17.39 -12.78
C PRO A 76 -1.61 -16.93 -12.03
N GLU A 77 -0.87 -17.87 -11.44
CA GLU A 77 0.25 -17.66 -10.49
C GLU A 77 1.36 -16.68 -10.97
N LYS A 78 1.34 -16.22 -12.21
CA LYS A 78 2.31 -15.29 -12.78
C LYS A 78 2.29 -13.86 -12.20
N ILE A 79 1.33 -13.48 -11.35
CA ILE A 79 1.25 -12.10 -10.81
C ILE A 79 2.00 -11.92 -9.48
N THR A 80 2.37 -13.00 -8.79
CA THR A 80 3.08 -12.90 -7.50
C THR A 80 4.60 -12.94 -7.65
N GLN A 81 5.13 -12.15 -8.59
CA GLN A 81 6.56 -11.83 -8.64
C GLN A 81 6.73 -10.34 -8.97
N GLN A 82 6.27 -9.48 -8.07
CA GLN A 82 6.76 -8.12 -7.98
C GLN A 82 7.89 -8.05 -6.94
N SER A 83 8.92 -8.85 -7.16
CA SER A 83 10.28 -8.58 -6.69
C SER A 83 11.13 -8.37 -7.93
N ARG A 84 11.28 -7.10 -8.29
CA ARG A 84 12.21 -6.57 -9.28
C ARG A 84 12.02 -7.16 -10.68
N SER A 85 11.34 -6.41 -11.54
CA SER A 85 11.43 -6.56 -12.99
C SER A 85 12.84 -6.20 -13.46
N GLU A 86 13.82 -7.06 -13.19
CA GLU A 86 14.91 -7.27 -14.12
C GLU A 86 14.27 -8.04 -15.28
N SER A 87 13.83 -7.33 -16.31
CA SER A 87 13.62 -7.97 -17.60
C SER A 87 14.93 -8.70 -17.89
N PRO A 88 14.96 -10.05 -18.01
CA PRO A 88 16.18 -10.72 -18.42
C PRO A 88 16.53 -10.11 -19.77
N SER A 89 17.68 -9.44 -19.83
CA SER A 89 18.24 -9.08 -21.12
C SER A 89 18.61 -10.39 -21.79
N ASP A 90 18.17 -10.62 -23.01
CA ASP A 90 18.39 -11.88 -23.72
C ASP A 90 19.89 -12.18 -23.85
N ILE A 91 20.72 -11.13 -23.83
CA ILE A 91 22.18 -11.22 -23.87
C ILE A 91 22.79 -10.20 -22.90
N SER A 92 23.70 -10.67 -22.04
CA SER A 92 24.58 -9.82 -21.23
C SER A 92 26.03 -9.98 -21.71
N ILE A 93 26.70 -8.87 -22.00
CA ILE A 93 28.11 -8.85 -22.44
C ILE A 93 28.93 -8.07 -21.42
N GLU A 94 30.03 -8.64 -20.93
CA GLU A 94 30.98 -7.96 -20.04
C GLU A 94 32.29 -7.64 -20.80
N ILE A 95 32.67 -6.36 -20.83
CA ILE A 95 33.91 -5.88 -21.46
C ILE A 95 34.56 -4.86 -20.52
N ASN A 96 35.81 -5.08 -20.11
CA ASN A 96 36.57 -4.19 -19.22
C ASN A 96 35.81 -3.80 -17.92
N GLY A 97 35.03 -4.73 -17.35
CA GLY A 97 34.21 -4.47 -16.15
C GLY A 97 32.93 -3.67 -16.41
N VAL A 98 32.61 -3.35 -17.66
CA VAL A 98 31.33 -2.76 -18.08
C VAL A 98 30.39 -3.88 -18.51
N VAL A 99 29.22 -3.96 -17.87
CA VAL A 99 28.16 -4.90 -18.21
C VAL A 99 27.13 -4.23 -19.11
N ILE A 100 26.94 -4.79 -20.30
CA ILE A 100 25.97 -4.33 -21.30
C ILE A 100 24.80 -5.30 -21.34
N HIS A 101 23.61 -4.77 -21.12
CA HIS A 101 22.35 -5.49 -21.13
C HIS A 101 21.59 -5.22 -22.44
N ILE A 102 21.43 -6.24 -23.28
CA ILE A 102 20.81 -6.14 -24.60
C ILE A 102 19.41 -6.76 -24.58
N LYS A 103 18.43 -6.02 -25.10
CA LYS A 103 17.06 -6.51 -25.37
C LYS A 103 16.93 -6.87 -26.86
N GLU A 104 16.02 -7.79 -27.19
CA GLU A 104 15.73 -8.30 -28.54
C GLU A 104 15.66 -7.22 -29.66
N ASP A 105 15.25 -5.98 -29.36
CA ASP A 105 15.02 -4.93 -30.36
C ASP A 105 16.23 -4.02 -30.67
N ILE A 106 17.47 -4.41 -30.33
CA ILE A 106 18.63 -3.55 -30.61
C ILE A 106 19.02 -3.58 -32.10
N SER A 107 19.26 -2.39 -32.69
CA SER A 107 19.83 -2.33 -34.04
C SER A 107 21.33 -2.64 -34.04
N GLU A 108 21.79 -3.36 -35.05
CA GLU A 108 23.21 -3.72 -35.24
C GLU A 108 24.12 -2.48 -35.21
N SER A 109 23.71 -1.41 -35.88
CA SER A 109 24.46 -0.15 -35.93
C SER A 109 24.63 0.54 -34.55
N LEU A 110 23.67 0.35 -33.64
CA LEU A 110 23.73 0.89 -32.28
C LEU A 110 24.64 0.02 -31.42
N LEU A 111 24.51 -1.30 -31.53
CA LEU A 111 25.35 -2.25 -30.81
C LEU A 111 26.84 -2.08 -31.17
N GLU A 112 27.17 -1.94 -32.45
CA GLU A 112 28.55 -1.72 -32.91
C GLU A 112 29.15 -0.43 -32.31
N LYS A 113 28.37 0.66 -32.29
CA LYS A 113 28.81 1.94 -31.70
C LYS A 113 29.09 1.80 -30.21
N ILE A 114 28.21 1.13 -29.47
CA ILE A 114 28.37 0.91 -28.02
C ILE A 114 29.64 0.10 -27.75
N ILE A 115 29.85 -1.02 -28.45
CA ILE A 115 31.05 -1.86 -28.29
C ILE A 115 32.32 -1.09 -28.65
N ARG A 116 32.30 -0.28 -29.72
CA ARG A 116 33.44 0.56 -30.11
C ARG A 116 33.80 1.62 -29.07
N VAL A 117 32.81 2.18 -28.38
CA VAL A 117 33.04 3.16 -27.29
C VAL A 117 33.59 2.45 -26.06
N VAL A 118 32.99 1.32 -25.65
CA VAL A 118 33.39 0.58 -24.46
C VAL A 118 34.79 -0.03 -24.60
N SER A 119 35.18 -0.51 -25.78
CA SER A 119 36.53 -1.01 -26.05
C SER A 119 37.65 0.04 -25.95
N ARG A 120 37.29 1.34 -25.95
CA ARG A 120 38.22 2.45 -25.73
C ARG A 120 38.23 2.96 -24.29
N ALA A 121 37.30 2.50 -23.45
CA ALA A 121 37.31 2.77 -22.03
C ALA A 121 38.38 1.90 -21.36
N LYS A 122 39.24 2.55 -20.56
CA LYS A 122 40.44 1.98 -19.95
C LYS A 122 40.18 1.56 -18.52
#